data_AF-A0AAJ7PSH0-F1
#
_entry.id   AF-A0AAJ7PSH0-F1
#
_cell.length_a   1.000
_cell.length_b   1.000
_cell.length_c   1.000
_cell.angle_alpha   90.00
_cell.angle_beta   90.00
_cell.angle_gamma   90.00
#
_symmetry.space_group_name_H-M   'P 1'
#
loop_
_entity.id
_entity.type
_entity.pdbx_description
1 polymer ?
#
loop_
_entity_poly.entity_id
_entity_poly.type
_entity_poly.pdbx_seq_one_letter_code
_entity_poly.pdbx_strand_id
1 'polypeptide(L)'
;MERGVDREFIHTCSLWTFILTLVPIFSSLVEGQPQVIGSSQPIIAAPGDDVILPCHLEPAVDARGLTVEWSRPDLKPDPSDRWSWVRYVHLYRDRRDDLDMKIPSYIRRTTLFTDDMKHGNISLKVMNITSEDEGRFKCFIPNLKSTVKFSFVQLVVDPNLFTTEMPLDPRNVRTPGPDSQTRLGIWILGVVGCIVPCLAVTVGGYFIIRRRQKQVGEEFTSSQGVSFEGTLTVVDEDGGIVHLPPLDLFEDSNQQHHQSQVDSQDQQE
;
A
#
# COMPACT_ATOMS: atom_id res chain seq x y z
N MET A 1 19.15 55.15 -5.30
CA MET A 1 17.79 54.60 -5.45
C MET A 1 17.90 53.12 -5.80
N GLU A 2 18.48 52.30 -4.92
CA GLU A 2 18.76 50.86 -5.18
C GLU A 2 18.75 50.07 -3.86
N ARG A 3 17.65 50.13 -3.10
CA ARG A 3 17.48 49.34 -1.86
C ARG A 3 16.11 48.65 -1.77
N GLY A 4 15.34 48.66 -2.86
CA GLY A 4 13.98 48.13 -2.90
C GLY A 4 13.81 46.83 -3.68
N VAL A 5 14.87 46.33 -4.35
CA VAL A 5 14.75 45.19 -5.28
C VAL A 5 15.10 43.85 -4.62
N ASP A 6 15.82 43.86 -3.50
CA ASP A 6 16.40 42.63 -2.94
C ASP A 6 15.48 41.88 -1.96
N ARG A 7 14.62 42.60 -1.22
CA ARG A 7 13.76 41.98 -0.20
C ARG A 7 12.60 41.18 -0.82
N GLU A 8 11.99 41.70 -1.88
CA GLU A 8 10.94 41.01 -2.65
C GLU A 8 11.49 39.79 -3.40
N PHE A 9 12.73 39.86 -3.90
CA PHE A 9 13.40 38.75 -4.60
C PHE A 9 13.75 37.59 -3.67
N ILE A 10 14.19 37.86 -2.44
CA ILE A 10 14.56 36.81 -1.48
C ILE A 10 13.31 36.07 -0.96
N HIS A 11 12.21 36.79 -0.73
CA HIS A 11 10.94 36.20 -0.32
C HIS A 11 10.32 35.33 -1.42
N THR A 12 10.35 35.79 -2.68
CA THR A 12 9.80 35.03 -3.81
C THR A 12 10.61 33.75 -4.10
N CYS A 13 11.95 33.79 -4.02
CA CYS A 13 12.79 32.60 -4.14
C CYS A 13 12.59 31.60 -2.98
N SER A 14 12.42 32.07 -1.74
CA SER A 14 12.19 31.20 -0.58
C SER A 14 10.82 30.51 -0.64
N LEU A 15 9.79 31.19 -1.14
CA LEU A 15 8.46 30.62 -1.29
C LEU A 15 8.39 29.62 -2.46
N TRP A 16 9.05 29.91 -3.58
CA TRP A 16 9.14 28.96 -4.71
C TRP A 16 9.94 27.71 -4.39
N THR A 17 11.05 27.84 -3.65
CA THR A 17 11.82 26.67 -3.20
C THR A 17 11.01 25.81 -2.21
N PHE A 18 10.28 26.43 -1.28
CA PHE A 18 9.37 25.69 -0.38
C PHE A 18 8.27 24.96 -1.16
N ILE A 19 7.63 25.61 -2.14
CA ILE A 19 6.62 24.99 -3.01
C ILE A 19 7.20 23.82 -3.81
N LEU A 20 8.38 23.98 -4.42
CA LEU A 20 9.04 22.91 -5.18
C LEU A 20 9.48 21.71 -4.30
N THR A 21 9.76 21.93 -3.01
CA THR A 21 10.06 20.84 -2.07
C THR A 21 8.83 20.17 -1.47
N LEU A 22 7.72 20.90 -1.32
CA LEU A 22 6.46 20.36 -0.79
C LEU A 22 5.64 19.59 -1.84
N VAL A 23 5.73 19.95 -3.13
CA VAL A 23 5.03 19.24 -4.23
C VAL A 23 5.39 17.74 -4.31
N PRO A 24 6.68 17.31 -4.22
CA PRO A 24 7.00 15.88 -4.19
C PRO A 24 6.62 15.18 -2.88
N ILE A 25 6.51 15.92 -1.75
CA ILE A 25 6.04 15.37 -0.46
C ILE A 25 4.52 15.14 -0.48
N PHE A 26 3.75 15.99 -1.17
CA PHE A 26 2.30 15.81 -1.34
C PHE A 26 1.91 14.84 -2.47
N SER A 27 2.85 14.49 -3.35
CA SER A 27 2.61 13.54 -4.46
C SER A 27 2.74 12.07 -4.03
N SER A 28 3.14 11.79 -2.79
CA SER A 28 3.22 10.42 -2.28
C SER A 28 1.89 9.95 -1.70
N LEU A 29 1.35 8.88 -2.32
CA LEU A 29 0.30 7.98 -1.85
C LEU A 29 -1.16 8.38 -2.15
N VAL A 30 -1.49 8.58 -3.42
CA VAL A 30 -2.81 8.12 -3.91
C VAL A 30 -2.63 6.64 -4.28
N GLU A 31 -2.76 5.76 -3.29
CA GLU A 31 -2.89 4.34 -3.55
C GLU A 31 -4.24 4.14 -4.26
N GLY A 32 -4.20 3.68 -5.51
CA GLY A 32 -5.41 3.50 -6.31
C GLY A 32 -6.37 2.53 -5.64
N GLN A 33 -7.68 2.67 -5.90
CA GLN A 33 -8.65 1.68 -5.41
C GLN A 33 -8.30 0.29 -5.98
N PRO A 34 -8.29 -0.78 -5.16
CA PRO A 34 -7.93 -2.13 -5.62
C PRO A 34 -8.92 -2.63 -6.67
N GLN A 35 -8.43 -3.24 -7.74
CA GLN A 35 -9.25 -3.75 -8.83
C GLN A 35 -9.01 -5.24 -9.01
N VAL A 36 -10.05 -5.98 -9.41
CA VAL A 36 -9.91 -7.40 -9.76
C VAL A 36 -9.38 -7.54 -11.17
N ILE A 37 -8.20 -8.16 -11.29
CA ILE A 37 -7.49 -8.38 -12.55
C ILE A 37 -7.41 -9.89 -12.81
N GLY A 38 -7.86 -10.32 -13.98
CA GLY A 38 -7.73 -11.71 -14.48
C GLY A 38 -6.77 -11.79 -15.66
N SER A 39 -6.51 -13.01 -16.15
CA SER A 39 -5.71 -13.19 -17.38
C SER A 39 -6.40 -12.53 -18.59
N SER A 40 -5.64 -11.76 -19.37
CA SER A 40 -6.07 -11.30 -20.70
C SER A 40 -5.90 -12.37 -21.78
N GLN A 41 -5.06 -13.38 -21.54
CA GLN A 41 -4.80 -14.48 -22.45
C GLN A 41 -5.55 -15.75 -22.03
N PRO A 42 -6.00 -16.58 -22.98
CA PRO A 42 -6.62 -17.86 -22.66
C PRO A 42 -5.62 -18.80 -22.00
N ILE A 43 -6.09 -19.53 -20.99
CA ILE A 43 -5.37 -20.66 -20.40
C ILE A 43 -5.68 -21.89 -21.24
N ILE A 44 -4.65 -22.54 -21.76
CA ILE A 44 -4.78 -23.74 -22.59
C ILE A 44 -4.37 -24.95 -21.76
N ALA A 45 -5.18 -26.01 -21.78
CA ALA A 45 -4.97 -27.20 -20.97
C ALA A 45 -5.37 -28.47 -21.72
N ALA A 46 -4.71 -29.58 -21.41
CA ALA A 46 -5.13 -30.89 -21.87
C ALA A 46 -6.20 -31.48 -20.93
N PRO A 47 -7.05 -32.39 -21.42
CA PRO A 47 -7.91 -33.18 -20.54
C PRO A 47 -7.08 -33.95 -19.51
N GLY A 48 -7.47 -33.88 -18.23
CA GLY A 48 -6.77 -34.48 -17.10
C GLY A 48 -5.78 -33.56 -16.39
N ASP A 49 -5.41 -32.42 -16.97
CA ASP A 49 -4.48 -31.47 -16.36
C ASP A 49 -5.07 -30.81 -15.10
N ASP A 50 -4.17 -30.36 -14.22
CA ASP A 50 -4.47 -29.40 -13.17
C ASP A 50 -4.06 -28.00 -13.64
N VAL A 51 -4.98 -27.04 -13.58
CA VAL A 51 -4.74 -25.68 -14.10
C VAL A 51 -4.95 -24.63 -13.03
N ILE A 52 -4.32 -23.47 -13.22
CA ILE A 52 -4.55 -22.28 -12.42
C ILE A 52 -5.20 -21.23 -13.31
N LEU A 53 -6.38 -20.76 -12.89
CA LEU A 53 -7.05 -19.60 -13.47
C LEU A 53 -6.60 -18.36 -12.68
N PRO A 54 -5.73 -17.51 -13.24
CA PRO A 54 -5.14 -16.43 -12.49
C PRO A 54 -6.15 -15.29 -12.29
N CYS A 55 -6.26 -14.83 -11.05
CA CYS A 55 -7.00 -13.63 -10.70
C CYS A 55 -6.40 -13.01 -9.44
N HIS A 56 -6.23 -11.69 -9.41
CA HIS A 56 -5.59 -10.99 -8.28
C HIS A 56 -6.15 -9.57 -8.12
N LEU A 57 -5.79 -8.93 -7.00
CA LEU A 57 -6.11 -7.54 -6.70
C LEU A 57 -4.91 -6.64 -7.01
N GLU A 58 -5.16 -5.54 -7.72
CA GLU A 58 -4.16 -4.52 -8.03
C GLU A 58 -4.68 -3.12 -7.66
N PRO A 59 -4.02 -2.37 -6.76
CA PRO A 59 -2.90 -2.81 -5.92
C PRO A 59 -3.27 -3.97 -4.99
N ALA A 60 -2.26 -4.71 -4.54
CA ALA A 60 -2.40 -5.85 -3.65
C ALA A 60 -3.00 -5.45 -2.30
N VAL A 61 -4.07 -6.12 -1.89
CA VAL A 61 -4.72 -5.95 -0.57
C VAL A 61 -5.09 -7.31 0.03
N ASP A 62 -5.18 -7.39 1.36
CA ASP A 62 -5.52 -8.65 2.05
C ASP A 62 -6.95 -9.09 1.73
N ALA A 63 -7.07 -10.16 0.95
CA ALA A 63 -8.34 -10.72 0.51
C ALA A 63 -8.90 -11.78 1.47
N ARG A 64 -8.18 -12.19 2.53
CA ARG A 64 -8.60 -13.30 3.42
C ARG A 64 -9.96 -13.05 4.08
N GLY A 65 -10.28 -11.78 4.35
CA GLY A 65 -11.57 -11.37 4.93
C GLY A 65 -12.67 -11.09 3.91
N LEU A 66 -12.39 -11.20 2.61
CA LEU A 66 -13.34 -10.90 1.54
C LEU A 66 -14.06 -12.16 1.06
N THR A 67 -15.26 -11.96 0.50
CA THR A 67 -15.96 -13.02 -0.24
C THR A 67 -15.38 -13.12 -1.64
N VAL A 68 -14.94 -14.31 -2.04
CA VAL A 68 -14.43 -14.58 -3.39
C VAL A 68 -15.35 -15.58 -4.07
N GLU A 69 -15.90 -15.16 -5.20
CA GLU A 69 -16.81 -15.96 -6.01
C GLU A 69 -16.14 -16.30 -7.34
N TRP A 70 -16.08 -17.59 -7.65
CA TRP A 70 -15.78 -18.09 -8.99
C TRP A 70 -17.02 -18.73 -9.58
N SER A 71 -17.45 -18.26 -10.75
CA SER A 71 -18.64 -18.77 -11.45
C SER A 71 -18.40 -18.91 -12.95
N ARG A 72 -19.27 -19.63 -13.64
CA ARG A 72 -19.28 -19.69 -15.11
C ARG A 72 -20.50 -18.92 -15.61
N PRO A 73 -20.31 -17.71 -16.19
CA PRO A 73 -21.43 -16.89 -16.65
C PRO A 73 -22.22 -17.52 -17.79
N ASP A 74 -21.60 -18.45 -18.53
CA ASP A 74 -22.18 -19.06 -19.73
C ASP A 74 -22.98 -20.34 -19.43
N LEU A 75 -22.95 -20.84 -18.19
CA LEU A 75 -23.78 -21.97 -17.79
C LEU A 75 -25.24 -21.53 -17.68
N LYS A 76 -26.10 -22.12 -18.52
CA LYS A 76 -27.54 -21.94 -18.41
C LYS A 76 -28.04 -22.65 -17.14
N PRO A 77 -28.83 -21.99 -16.28
CA PRO A 77 -29.46 -22.66 -15.15
C PRO A 77 -30.34 -23.80 -15.65
N ASP A 78 -30.37 -24.91 -14.92
CA ASP A 78 -31.34 -25.96 -15.18
C ASP A 78 -32.76 -25.39 -14.91
N PRO A 79 -33.66 -25.34 -15.91
CA PRO A 79 -35.00 -24.79 -15.73
C PRO A 79 -35.86 -25.61 -14.75
N SER A 80 -35.50 -26.86 -14.47
CA SER A 80 -36.19 -27.73 -13.52
C SER A 80 -35.70 -27.60 -12.08
N ASP A 81 -34.47 -27.10 -11.88
CA ASP A 81 -33.91 -26.83 -10.55
C ASP A 81 -33.91 -25.32 -10.27
N ARG A 82 -34.94 -24.88 -9.53
CA ARG A 82 -35.03 -23.49 -9.05
C ARG A 82 -33.84 -23.07 -8.19
N TRP A 83 -33.02 -23.94 -7.64
CA TRP A 83 -31.85 -23.50 -6.87
C TRP A 83 -30.56 -23.47 -7.71
N SER A 84 -30.64 -23.91 -8.98
CA SER A 84 -29.51 -23.95 -9.92
C SER A 84 -28.95 -22.56 -10.26
N TRP A 85 -29.71 -21.48 -10.11
CA TRP A 85 -29.26 -20.14 -10.50
C TRP A 85 -28.22 -19.52 -9.55
N VAL A 86 -27.95 -20.13 -8.38
CA VAL A 86 -26.92 -19.67 -7.42
C VAL A 86 -25.87 -20.75 -7.19
N ARG A 87 -25.28 -21.31 -8.26
CA ARG A 87 -24.19 -22.28 -8.13
C ARG A 87 -22.85 -21.69 -8.56
N TYR A 88 -21.83 -21.96 -7.77
CA TYR A 88 -20.47 -21.46 -7.97
C TYR A 88 -19.52 -22.59 -8.38
N VAL A 89 -18.50 -22.26 -9.17
CA VAL A 89 -17.34 -23.14 -9.37
C VAL A 89 -16.56 -23.25 -8.05
N HIS A 90 -16.44 -22.12 -7.33
CA HIS A 90 -15.85 -22.05 -6.01
C HIS A 90 -16.41 -20.84 -5.27
N LEU A 91 -16.72 -21.00 -3.98
CA LEU A 91 -17.18 -19.92 -3.11
C LEU A 91 -16.33 -19.93 -1.84
N TYR A 92 -15.70 -18.80 -1.55
CA TYR A 92 -14.99 -18.55 -0.29
C TYR A 92 -15.67 -17.40 0.44
N ARG A 93 -16.10 -17.63 1.67
CA ARG A 93 -16.73 -16.63 2.54
C ARG A 93 -16.50 -17.00 4.00
N ASP A 94 -16.56 -16.02 4.90
CA ASP A 94 -16.34 -16.23 6.33
C ASP A 94 -15.01 -16.96 6.64
N ARG A 95 -13.99 -16.66 5.83
CA ARG A 95 -12.64 -17.24 5.90
C ARG A 95 -12.55 -18.75 5.64
N ARG A 96 -13.51 -19.32 4.91
CA ARG A 96 -13.55 -20.75 4.58
C ARG A 96 -14.20 -21.00 3.23
N ASP A 97 -13.92 -22.17 2.68
CA ASP A 97 -14.61 -22.67 1.49
C ASP A 97 -16.05 -23.04 1.86
N ASP A 98 -16.99 -22.62 1.02
CA ASP A 98 -18.39 -23.03 1.09
C ASP A 98 -18.66 -24.10 0.03
N LEU A 99 -19.10 -25.27 0.47
CA LEU A 99 -19.34 -26.42 -0.40
C LEU A 99 -20.80 -26.55 -0.84
N ASP A 100 -21.74 -25.97 -0.11
CA ASP A 100 -23.18 -26.19 -0.29
C ASP A 100 -23.69 -25.53 -1.57
N MET A 101 -23.09 -24.40 -1.93
CA MET A 101 -23.45 -23.63 -3.13
C MET A 101 -22.57 -23.97 -4.35
N LYS A 102 -21.69 -24.99 -4.27
CA LYS A 102 -20.85 -25.38 -5.40
C LYS A 102 -21.63 -26.20 -6.42
N ILE A 103 -21.31 -25.99 -7.69
CA ILE A 103 -21.71 -26.89 -8.76
C ILE A 103 -21.12 -28.28 -8.46
N PRO A 104 -21.93 -29.37 -8.47
CA PRO A 104 -21.49 -30.69 -8.05
C PRO A 104 -20.21 -31.20 -8.74
N SER A 105 -20.04 -30.92 -10.04
CA SER A 105 -18.88 -31.33 -10.83
C SER A 105 -17.56 -30.66 -10.42
N TYR A 106 -17.59 -29.58 -9.63
CA TYR A 106 -16.42 -28.86 -9.12
C TYR A 106 -16.12 -29.14 -7.63
N ILE A 107 -16.99 -29.89 -6.94
CA ILE A 107 -16.75 -30.29 -5.56
C ILE A 107 -15.46 -31.12 -5.49
N ARG A 108 -14.57 -30.78 -4.54
CA ARG A 108 -13.24 -31.37 -4.36
C ARG A 108 -12.28 -31.26 -5.55
N ARG A 109 -12.64 -30.51 -6.60
CA ARG A 109 -11.76 -30.22 -7.75
C ARG A 109 -11.21 -28.80 -7.75
N THR A 110 -11.70 -27.92 -6.89
CA THR A 110 -11.30 -26.50 -6.91
C THR A 110 -10.81 -26.01 -5.55
N THR A 111 -9.74 -25.22 -5.55
CA THR A 111 -9.14 -24.63 -4.34
C THR A 111 -8.52 -23.27 -4.64
N LEU A 112 -8.56 -22.36 -3.66
CA LEU A 112 -7.87 -21.07 -3.69
C LEU A 112 -6.50 -21.16 -3.00
N PHE A 113 -5.61 -20.24 -3.36
CA PHE A 113 -4.31 -20.07 -2.68
C PHE A 113 -4.46 -19.25 -1.40
N THR A 114 -5.10 -19.83 -0.38
CA THR A 114 -5.47 -19.13 0.88
C THR A 114 -4.31 -18.44 1.59
N ASP A 115 -3.11 -19.04 1.54
CA ASP A 115 -1.89 -18.46 2.12
C ASP A 115 -1.42 -17.18 1.42
N ASP A 116 -1.74 -17.02 0.13
CA ASP A 116 -1.33 -15.89 -0.70
C ASP A 116 -2.44 -14.84 -0.89
N MET A 117 -3.65 -15.11 -0.37
CA MET A 117 -4.74 -14.13 -0.33
C MET A 117 -4.36 -12.86 0.45
N LYS A 118 -3.41 -12.96 1.41
CA LYS A 118 -2.89 -11.79 2.13
C LYS A 118 -2.19 -10.78 1.20
N HIS A 119 -1.76 -11.20 0.02
CA HIS A 119 -1.16 -10.36 -1.02
C HIS A 119 -2.12 -10.15 -2.21
N GLY A 120 -3.42 -10.37 -2.03
CA GLY A 120 -4.42 -10.13 -3.07
C GLY A 120 -4.54 -11.22 -4.12
N ASN A 121 -3.86 -12.38 -3.97
CA ASN A 121 -4.03 -13.50 -4.89
C ASN A 121 -5.37 -14.21 -4.63
N ILE A 122 -6.23 -14.24 -5.64
CA ILE A 122 -7.54 -14.93 -5.61
C ILE A 122 -7.66 -15.92 -6.77
N SER A 123 -6.52 -16.42 -7.26
CA SER A 123 -6.44 -17.39 -8.35
C SER A 123 -7.06 -18.71 -7.93
N LEU A 124 -7.69 -19.39 -8.88
CA LEU A 124 -8.36 -20.67 -8.65
C LEU A 124 -7.56 -21.80 -9.27
N LYS A 125 -7.16 -22.79 -8.47
CA LYS A 125 -6.71 -24.07 -9.00
C LYS A 125 -7.92 -24.95 -9.29
N VAL A 126 -8.00 -25.49 -10.50
CA VAL A 126 -9.00 -26.48 -10.93
C VAL A 126 -8.27 -27.77 -11.32
N MET A 127 -8.69 -28.89 -10.73
CA MET A 127 -8.03 -30.18 -10.87
C MET A 127 -8.74 -31.09 -11.86
N ASN A 128 -7.98 -31.93 -12.56
CA ASN A 128 -8.46 -32.95 -13.50
C ASN A 128 -9.43 -32.36 -14.55
N ILE A 129 -8.95 -31.46 -15.40
CA ILE A 129 -9.76 -30.71 -16.37
C ILE A 129 -10.49 -31.65 -17.36
N THR A 130 -11.75 -31.34 -17.64
CA THR A 130 -12.56 -32.06 -18.65
C THR A 130 -12.96 -31.12 -19.78
N SER A 131 -13.41 -31.66 -20.91
CA SER A 131 -13.95 -30.85 -22.01
C SER A 131 -15.17 -30.01 -21.60
N GLU A 132 -15.91 -30.42 -20.57
CA GLU A 132 -17.04 -29.65 -20.03
C GLU A 132 -16.59 -28.39 -19.30
N ASP A 133 -15.35 -28.34 -18.82
CA ASP A 133 -14.79 -27.18 -18.11
C ASP A 133 -14.44 -26.03 -19.04
N GLU A 134 -14.31 -26.28 -20.35
CA GLU A 134 -13.98 -25.27 -21.35
C GLU A 134 -14.95 -24.07 -21.31
N GLY A 135 -14.42 -22.86 -21.34
CA GLY A 135 -15.22 -21.65 -21.40
C GLY A 135 -14.73 -20.55 -20.48
N ARG A 136 -15.60 -19.57 -20.24
CA ARG A 136 -15.27 -18.41 -19.40
C ARG A 136 -15.56 -18.71 -17.94
N PHE A 137 -14.64 -18.28 -17.10
CA PHE A 137 -14.76 -18.23 -15.66
C PHE A 137 -14.76 -16.77 -15.24
N LYS A 138 -15.62 -16.42 -14.28
CA LYS A 138 -15.70 -15.10 -13.67
C LYS A 138 -15.18 -15.17 -12.25
N CYS A 139 -14.13 -14.41 -11.94
CA CYS A 139 -13.74 -14.13 -10.55
C CYS A 139 -14.39 -12.82 -10.11
N PHE A 140 -15.05 -12.80 -8.95
CA PHE A 140 -15.80 -11.65 -8.46
C PHE A 140 -15.65 -11.50 -6.95
N ILE A 141 -15.47 -10.26 -6.50
CA ILE A 141 -15.45 -9.90 -5.07
C ILE A 141 -16.59 -8.90 -4.81
N PRO A 142 -17.76 -9.36 -4.34
CA PRO A 142 -18.93 -8.49 -4.12
C PRO A 142 -18.63 -7.31 -3.19
N ASN A 143 -17.91 -7.60 -2.11
CA ASN A 143 -17.62 -6.67 -1.02
C ASN A 143 -16.37 -5.81 -1.25
N LEU A 144 -15.78 -5.83 -2.46
CA LEU A 144 -14.65 -4.98 -2.79
C LEU A 144 -15.09 -3.52 -2.91
N LYS A 145 -14.34 -2.60 -2.28
CA LYS A 145 -14.57 -1.15 -2.37
C LYS A 145 -13.90 -0.58 -3.63
N SER A 146 -14.44 -0.96 -4.79
CA SER A 146 -13.91 -0.59 -6.10
C SER A 146 -14.99 -0.61 -7.18
N THR A 147 -14.75 0.12 -8.27
CA THR A 147 -15.58 0.06 -9.49
C THR A 147 -15.37 -1.25 -10.23
N VAL A 148 -14.15 -1.80 -10.24
CA VAL A 148 -13.80 -3.04 -10.95
C VAL A 148 -13.70 -4.19 -9.96
N LYS A 149 -14.82 -4.89 -9.78
CA LYS A 149 -14.96 -5.97 -8.78
C LYS A 149 -14.84 -7.38 -9.35
N PHE A 150 -14.80 -7.53 -10.67
CA PHE A 150 -14.69 -8.83 -11.32
C PHE A 150 -13.77 -8.78 -12.53
N SER A 151 -13.29 -9.95 -12.93
CA SER A 151 -12.65 -10.18 -14.21
C SER A 151 -13.08 -11.53 -14.79
N PHE A 152 -12.73 -11.77 -16.05
CA PHE A 152 -13.00 -13.04 -16.73
C PHE A 152 -11.69 -13.70 -17.13
N VAL A 153 -11.66 -15.03 -17.03
CA VAL A 153 -10.55 -15.88 -17.49
C VAL A 153 -11.13 -16.90 -18.45
N GLN A 154 -10.51 -17.05 -19.62
CA GLN A 154 -10.89 -18.05 -20.61
C GLN A 154 -10.05 -19.32 -20.42
N LEU A 155 -10.71 -20.47 -20.30
CA LEU A 155 -10.08 -21.79 -20.39
C LEU A 155 -10.40 -22.40 -21.76
N VAL A 156 -9.38 -22.94 -22.43
CA VAL A 156 -9.48 -23.69 -23.68
C VAL A 156 -8.93 -25.08 -23.42
N VAL A 157 -9.72 -26.12 -23.74
CA VAL A 157 -9.30 -27.50 -23.55
C VAL A 157 -8.91 -28.07 -24.90
N ASP A 158 -7.61 -28.35 -25.09
CA ASP A 158 -7.11 -28.93 -26.34
C ASP A 158 -6.80 -30.42 -26.15
N PRO A 159 -7.60 -31.33 -26.73
CA PRO A 159 -7.37 -32.76 -26.61
C PRO A 159 -6.12 -33.24 -27.35
N ASN A 160 -5.52 -32.43 -28.22
CA ASN A 160 -4.30 -32.80 -28.94
C ASN A 160 -3.02 -32.46 -28.17
N LEU A 161 -3.12 -31.74 -27.05
CA LEU A 161 -2.03 -31.53 -26.11
C LEU A 161 -1.83 -32.78 -25.25
N PHE A 162 -1.64 -33.95 -25.87
CA PHE A 162 -1.12 -35.08 -25.11
C PHE A 162 0.29 -34.72 -24.65
N THR A 163 0.54 -34.81 -23.34
CA THR A 163 1.87 -34.77 -22.76
C THR A 163 2.70 -35.80 -23.51
N THR A 164 3.47 -35.33 -24.49
CA THR A 164 4.40 -36.19 -25.22
C THR A 164 5.38 -36.63 -24.16
N GLU A 165 5.28 -37.89 -23.73
CA GLU A 165 6.34 -38.53 -22.95
C GLU A 165 7.64 -38.28 -23.72
N MET A 166 8.44 -37.33 -23.26
CA MET A 166 9.64 -36.91 -23.95
C MET A 166 10.58 -38.12 -23.97
N PRO A 167 10.91 -38.69 -25.15
CA PRO A 167 11.97 -39.66 -25.23
C PRO A 167 13.25 -38.94 -24.82
N LEU A 168 13.93 -39.41 -23.79
CA LEU A 168 15.28 -39.00 -23.43
C LEU A 168 16.21 -39.30 -24.63
N ASP A 169 16.38 -38.33 -25.51
CA ASP A 169 17.51 -38.31 -26.46
C ASP A 169 18.45 -37.16 -26.09
N PRO A 170 19.57 -37.43 -25.40
CA PRO A 170 20.48 -36.41 -24.94
C PRO A 170 21.55 -36.18 -26.01
N ARG A 171 21.26 -35.44 -27.08
CA ARG A 171 22.32 -34.97 -28.01
C ARG A 171 21.91 -33.80 -28.92
N ASN A 172 21.89 -32.60 -28.35
CA ASN A 172 22.57 -31.39 -28.86
C ASN A 172 22.03 -30.12 -28.18
N VAL A 173 22.53 -29.83 -26.98
CA VAL A 173 22.56 -28.44 -26.49
C VAL A 173 24.00 -27.97 -26.66
N ARG A 174 24.26 -27.21 -27.74
CA ARG A 174 25.48 -26.42 -27.85
C ARG A 174 25.33 -25.21 -26.94
N THR A 175 26.08 -25.21 -25.85
CA THR A 175 26.27 -24.10 -24.92
C THR A 175 27.03 -22.95 -25.61
N PRO A 176 26.56 -21.70 -25.57
CA PRO A 176 27.44 -20.54 -25.67
C PRO A 176 28.25 -20.41 -24.37
N GLY A 177 29.54 -20.14 -24.49
CA GLY A 177 30.47 -20.01 -23.36
C GLY A 177 30.21 -18.78 -22.47
N PRO A 178 30.88 -18.70 -21.30
CA PRO A 178 30.73 -17.59 -20.38
C PRO A 178 31.56 -16.41 -20.85
N ASP A 179 30.91 -15.45 -21.50
CA ASP A 179 31.55 -14.18 -21.86
C ASP A 179 31.56 -13.29 -20.61
N SER A 180 32.67 -13.39 -19.89
CA SER A 180 33.02 -12.52 -18.80
C SER A 180 33.03 -11.06 -19.26
N GLN A 181 32.23 -10.25 -18.57
CA GLN A 181 32.68 -8.99 -18.00
C GLN A 181 33.45 -8.07 -18.95
N THR A 182 32.75 -7.15 -19.62
CA THR A 182 33.15 -5.73 -19.75
C THR A 182 31.98 -4.99 -20.38
N ARG A 183 31.20 -4.22 -19.59
CA ARG A 183 30.51 -2.96 -19.98
C ARG A 183 29.36 -2.50 -19.05
N LEU A 184 29.47 -2.73 -17.75
CA LEU A 184 28.61 -2.03 -16.76
C LEU A 184 29.38 -1.06 -15.85
N GLY A 185 30.65 -0.78 -16.17
CA GLY A 185 31.52 0.12 -15.39
C GLY A 185 31.64 1.56 -15.92
N ILE A 186 30.81 2.00 -16.88
CA ILE A 186 30.97 3.33 -17.52
C ILE A 186 29.93 4.37 -17.06
N TRP A 187 28.91 4.00 -16.28
CA TRP A 187 27.94 4.98 -15.73
C TRP A 187 28.28 5.47 -14.32
N ILE A 188 29.20 4.80 -13.60
CA ILE A 188 29.48 5.13 -12.19
C ILE A 188 30.42 6.35 -12.04
N LEU A 189 31.19 6.72 -13.07
CA LEU A 189 32.02 7.94 -13.02
C LEU A 189 31.25 9.24 -13.32
N GLY A 190 30.07 9.16 -13.94
CA GLY A 190 29.24 10.35 -14.25
C GLY A 190 28.35 10.80 -13.10
N VAL A 191 27.81 9.87 -12.31
CA VAL A 191 26.84 10.20 -11.24
C VAL A 191 27.56 10.64 -9.95
N VAL A 192 28.71 10.05 -9.64
CA VAL A 192 29.52 10.43 -8.46
C VAL A 192 30.19 11.81 -8.66
N GLY A 193 30.45 12.21 -9.92
CA GLY A 193 31.06 13.49 -10.27
C GLY A 193 30.19 14.73 -9.99
N CYS A 194 28.86 14.59 -9.88
CA CYS A 194 27.95 15.72 -9.64
C CYS A 194 27.56 15.88 -8.15
N ILE A 195 27.54 14.79 -7.38
CA ILE A 195 27.09 14.82 -5.99
C ILE A 195 28.14 15.47 -5.08
N VAL A 196 29.43 15.20 -5.32
CA VAL A 196 30.54 15.74 -4.51
C VAL A 196 30.68 17.26 -4.63
N PRO A 197 30.66 17.90 -5.81
CA PRO A 197 30.72 19.36 -5.91
C PRO A 197 29.45 20.03 -5.37
N CYS A 198 28.27 19.43 -5.53
CA CYS A 198 27.04 19.97 -4.95
C CYS A 198 27.07 19.96 -3.42
N LEU A 199 27.55 18.88 -2.80
CA LEU A 199 27.73 18.81 -1.34
C LEU A 199 28.85 19.73 -0.85
N ALA A 200 29.92 19.92 -1.62
CA ALA A 200 30.99 20.86 -1.26
C ALA A 200 30.53 22.32 -1.28
N VAL A 201 29.67 22.71 -2.24
CA VAL A 201 29.11 24.06 -2.30
C VAL A 201 28.12 24.31 -1.16
N THR A 202 27.27 23.34 -0.82
CA THR A 202 26.32 23.49 0.31
C THR A 202 27.04 23.52 1.66
N VAL A 203 28.01 22.63 1.88
CA VAL A 203 28.79 22.58 3.12
C VAL A 203 29.72 23.80 3.24
N GLY A 204 30.37 24.21 2.15
CA GLY A 204 31.21 25.41 2.10
C GLY A 204 30.42 26.69 2.35
N GLY A 205 29.25 26.83 1.71
CA GLY A 205 28.32 27.93 1.96
C GLY A 205 27.83 27.95 3.41
N TYR A 206 27.45 26.80 3.96
CA TYR A 206 27.05 26.67 5.36
C TYR A 206 28.16 27.09 6.34
N PHE A 207 29.41 26.67 6.11
CA PHE A 207 30.55 27.06 6.95
C PHE A 207 30.89 28.55 6.84
N ILE A 208 30.76 29.17 5.65
CA ILE A 208 30.97 30.61 5.47
C ILE A 208 29.87 31.40 6.20
N ILE A 209 28.61 30.99 6.09
CA ILE A 209 27.48 31.60 6.80
C ILE A 209 27.67 31.45 8.32
N ARG A 210 28.07 30.26 8.79
CA ARG A 210 28.31 30.00 10.21
C ARG A 210 29.49 30.81 10.76
N ARG A 211 30.54 31.04 9.97
CA ARG A 211 31.65 31.94 10.33
C ARG A 211 31.21 33.40 10.39
N ARG A 212 30.33 33.85 9.49
CA ARG A 212 29.73 35.19 9.54
C ARG A 212 28.82 35.37 10.77
N GLN A 213 28.02 34.37 11.11
CA GLN A 213 27.21 34.36 12.34
C GLN A 213 28.07 34.38 13.62
N LYS A 214 29.25 33.75 13.60
CA LYS A 214 30.17 33.76 14.75
C LYS A 214 30.86 35.12 14.96
N GLN A 215 31.18 35.83 13.88
CA GLN A 215 31.72 37.21 13.94
C GLN A 215 30.64 38.24 14.32
N VAL A 216 29.40 38.08 13.81
CA VAL A 216 28.26 38.91 14.20
C VAL A 216 27.83 38.66 15.65
N GLY A 217 28.03 37.43 16.15
CA GLY A 217 27.80 37.08 17.56
C GLY A 217 28.79 37.72 18.53
N GLU A 218 30.07 37.86 18.14
CA GLU A 218 31.09 38.49 19.00
C GLU A 218 31.06 40.03 18.94
N GLU A 219 30.51 40.64 17.89
CA GLU A 219 30.30 42.10 17.82
C GLU A 219 29.01 42.55 18.54
N PHE A 220 27.99 41.68 18.65
CA PHE A 220 26.74 42.01 19.36
C PHE A 220 26.80 41.76 20.88
N THR A 221 27.71 40.89 21.36
CA THR A 221 27.96 40.67 22.80
C THR A 221 28.80 41.75 23.47
N SER A 222 29.04 42.89 22.81
CA SER A 222 29.62 44.08 23.43
C SER A 222 28.62 45.24 23.60
N SER A 223 27.37 45.15 23.11
CA SER A 223 26.49 46.34 23.06
C SER A 223 25.14 46.28 23.78
N GLN A 224 24.62 45.16 24.28
CA GLN A 224 23.33 45.18 25.00
C GLN A 224 23.25 44.09 26.09
N GLY A 225 23.62 44.45 27.32
CA GLY A 225 23.17 43.74 28.51
C GLY A 225 21.83 44.32 28.94
N VAL A 226 20.74 43.62 28.68
CA VAL A 226 19.44 43.86 29.32
C VAL A 226 18.76 42.51 29.56
N SER A 227 18.59 42.15 30.82
CA SER A 227 17.72 41.05 31.26
C SER A 227 16.27 41.47 31.15
N PHE A 228 15.40 40.61 30.60
CA PHE A 228 13.95 40.79 30.69
C PHE A 228 13.33 39.56 31.38
N GLU A 229 12.91 39.73 32.63
CA GLU A 229 11.86 38.91 33.25
C GLU A 229 10.52 39.42 32.70
N GLY A 230 9.69 38.53 32.15
CA GLY A 230 8.38 38.87 31.61
C GLY A 230 7.27 38.23 32.42
N THR A 231 6.52 39.03 33.19
CA THR A 231 5.26 38.65 33.85
C THR A 231 4.10 38.80 32.88
N LEU A 232 3.24 37.78 32.74
CA LEU A 232 2.06 37.81 31.88
C LEU A 232 0.88 38.49 32.62
N THR A 233 0.25 39.50 32.03
CA THR A 233 -0.97 40.15 32.54
C THR A 233 -2.12 39.97 31.56
N VAL A 234 -3.31 39.62 32.06
CA VAL A 234 -4.57 39.56 31.28
C VAL A 234 -5.44 40.75 31.67
N VAL A 235 -6.09 41.37 30.68
CA VAL A 235 -7.01 42.51 30.84
C VAL A 235 -8.43 41.98 30.80
N ASP A 236 -9.27 42.35 31.76
CA ASP A 236 -10.68 41.96 31.81
C ASP A 236 -11.56 42.85 30.92
N GLU A 237 -12.79 42.43 30.61
CA GLU A 237 -13.67 43.09 29.61
C GLU A 237 -14.13 44.51 29.99
N ASP A 238 -13.95 44.96 31.24
CA ASP A 238 -14.16 46.35 31.67
C ASP A 238 -12.87 47.19 31.72
N GLY A 239 -11.75 46.67 31.20
CA GLY A 239 -10.48 47.39 31.09
C GLY A 239 -9.64 47.47 32.36
N GLY A 240 -9.94 46.65 33.38
CA GLY A 240 -9.12 46.49 34.57
C GLY A 240 -7.98 45.49 34.40
N ILE A 241 -6.77 45.82 34.88
CA ILE A 241 -5.62 44.90 34.91
C ILE A 241 -5.71 44.05 36.19
N VAL A 242 -5.73 42.73 36.05
CA VAL A 242 -5.69 41.79 37.18
C VAL A 242 -4.36 41.03 37.16
N HIS A 243 -3.64 41.04 38.28
CA HIS A 243 -2.41 40.27 38.46
C HIS A 243 -2.74 38.83 38.91
N LEU A 244 -2.31 37.83 38.13
CA LEU A 244 -2.36 36.42 38.54
C LEU A 244 -1.21 36.11 39.51
N PRO A 245 -1.45 35.41 40.63
CA PRO A 245 -0.37 34.91 41.48
C PRO A 245 0.43 33.79 40.78
N PRO A 246 1.71 33.58 41.17
CA PRO A 246 2.57 32.56 40.57
C PRO A 246 1.99 31.15 40.77
N LEU A 247 2.03 30.32 39.73
CA LEU A 247 1.70 28.89 39.79
C LEU A 247 2.82 28.13 40.50
N ASP A 248 2.80 28.17 41.82
CA ASP A 248 3.28 27.09 42.67
C ASP A 248 2.21 26.93 43.76
N LEU A 249 1.79 25.68 44.01
CA LEU A 249 0.70 25.21 44.88
C LEU A 249 -0.65 24.97 44.17
N PHE A 250 -0.80 23.78 43.57
CA PHE A 250 -2.02 22.98 43.69
C PHE A 250 -1.64 21.50 43.55
N GLU A 251 -1.14 20.96 44.66
CA GLU A 251 -1.21 19.54 44.98
C GLU A 251 -2.59 19.31 45.66
N ASP A 252 -3.17 18.13 45.42
CA ASP A 252 -4.44 17.63 45.98
C ASP A 252 -5.78 18.23 45.50
N SER A 253 -6.31 17.70 44.40
CA SER A 253 -7.76 17.55 44.25
C SER A 253 -8.23 16.29 43.52
N ASN A 254 -7.35 15.30 43.28
CA ASN A 254 -7.71 14.10 42.51
C ASN A 254 -7.68 12.77 43.30
N GLN A 255 -7.57 12.85 44.63
CA GLN A 255 -7.56 11.65 45.49
C GLN A 255 -8.89 11.41 46.24
N GLN A 256 -9.85 12.33 46.14
CA GLN A 256 -11.14 12.19 46.81
C GLN A 256 -12.23 11.52 45.96
N HIS A 257 -12.01 11.35 44.65
CA HIS A 257 -12.98 10.67 43.79
C HIS A 257 -12.78 9.15 43.73
N HIS A 258 -11.56 8.66 44.00
CA HIS A 258 -11.27 7.22 43.98
C HIS A 258 -11.63 6.48 45.28
N GLN A 259 -11.78 7.18 46.42
CA GLN A 259 -12.13 6.53 47.68
C GLN A 259 -13.65 6.39 47.90
N SER A 260 -14.49 7.21 47.25
CA SER A 260 -15.95 7.06 47.33
C SER A 260 -16.53 5.95 46.44
N GLN A 261 -15.75 5.41 45.50
CA GLN A 261 -16.23 4.36 44.59
C GLN A 261 -15.82 2.94 45.01
N VAL A 262 -14.91 2.80 45.98
CA VAL A 262 -14.52 1.50 46.58
C VAL A 262 -15.45 1.12 47.74
N ASP A 263 -16.09 2.09 48.41
CA ASP A 263 -16.99 1.84 49.55
C ASP A 263 -18.44 1.50 49.15
N SER A 264 -18.75 1.50 47.84
CA SER A 264 -20.10 1.20 47.32
C SER A 264 -20.24 -0.20 46.71
N GLN A 265 -19.17 -1.01 46.70
CA GLN A 265 -19.20 -2.38 46.18
C GLN A 265 -19.18 -3.47 47.27
N ASP A 266 -19.04 -3.11 48.55
CA ASP A 266 -19.07 -4.03 49.71
C ASP A 266 -20.42 -4.03 50.48
N GLN A 267 -21.51 -3.52 49.89
CA GLN A 267 -22.88 -3.61 50.47
C GLN A 267 -23.91 -4.29 49.55
N GLN A 268 -23.46 -5.12 48.62
CA GLN A 268 -24.33 -6.05 47.87
C GLN A 268 -23.82 -7.49 48.01
N GLU A 269 -23.77 -7.97 49.25
CA GLU A 269 -23.91 -9.39 49.61
C GLU A 269 -24.76 -9.53 50.88
#